data_AF-A0A919SAZ3-F1
#
_entry.id   AF-A0A919SAZ3-F1
#
_cell.length_a   1.000
_cell.length_b   1.000
_cell.length_c   1.000
_cell.angle_alpha   90.00
_cell.angle_beta   90.00
_cell.angle_gamma   90.00
#
_symmetry.space_group_name_H-M   'P 1'
#
loop_
_entity.id
_entity.type
_entity.pdbx_description
1 polymer ?
#
loop_
_entity_poly.entity_id
_entity_poly.type
_entity_poly.pdbx_seq_one_letter_code
_entity_poly.pdbx_strand_id
1 'polypeptide(L)'
;MYSAMLPKTGIGLTLGGVTMSVLNLLWLGIAVAVLGGVLITLTKFGPRIALEPVPVGVRGSRFRLTFNGRPVTARSAPRHRRR
;
A
#
# COMPACT_ATOMS: atom_id res chain seq x y z
N MET A 1 -46.06 -18.87 -37.24
CA MET A 1 -46.00 -19.37 -35.86
C MET A 1 -44.56 -19.33 -35.31
N TYR A 2 -43.93 -18.14 -35.18
CA TYR A 2 -42.55 -17.98 -34.69
C TYR A 2 -42.44 -17.14 -33.41
N SER A 3 -43.56 -16.74 -32.81
CA SER A 3 -43.58 -15.78 -31.71
C SER A 3 -43.35 -16.40 -30.31
N ALA A 4 -43.11 -17.71 -30.21
CA ALA A 4 -43.06 -18.45 -28.95
C ALA A 4 -41.66 -18.98 -28.55
N MET A 5 -40.61 -18.74 -29.36
CA MET A 5 -39.25 -19.27 -29.09
C MET A 5 -38.38 -18.37 -28.18
N LEU A 6 -38.85 -17.18 -27.79
CA LEU A 6 -38.05 -16.14 -27.12
C LEU A 6 -38.18 -15.96 -25.59
N PRO A 7 -38.90 -16.76 -24.78
CA PRO A 7 -38.83 -16.57 -23.31
C PRO A 7 -37.66 -17.29 -22.63
N LYS A 8 -37.26 -18.47 -23.15
CA LYS A 8 -36.34 -19.39 -22.44
C LYS A 8 -34.87 -18.97 -22.52
N THR A 9 -34.47 -18.35 -23.64
CA THR A 9 -33.12 -17.81 -23.83
C THR A 9 -32.86 -16.57 -22.98
N GLY A 10 -33.86 -15.71 -22.78
CA GLY A 10 -33.75 -14.53 -21.94
C GLY A 10 -33.48 -14.85 -20.46
N ILE A 11 -34.18 -15.85 -19.92
CA ILE A 11 -34.00 -16.31 -18.53
C ILE A 11 -32.61 -16.92 -18.30
N GLY A 12 -32.10 -17.69 -19.27
CA GLY A 12 -30.75 -18.26 -19.18
C GLY A 12 -29.64 -17.20 -19.23
N LEU A 13 -29.81 -16.16 -20.05
CA LEU A 13 -28.88 -15.03 -20.14
C LEU A 13 -28.85 -14.19 -18.86
N THR A 14 -30.01 -13.92 -18.26
CA THR A 14 -30.08 -13.16 -17.01
C THR A 14 -29.49 -13.94 -15.84
N LEU A 15 -29.80 -15.23 -15.72
CA LEU A 15 -29.19 -16.12 -14.71
C LEU A 15 -27.67 -16.19 -14.89
N GLY A 16 -27.18 -16.42 -16.12
CA GLY A 16 -25.74 -16.47 -16.40
C GLY A 16 -25.05 -15.13 -16.10
N GLY A 17 -25.68 -14.01 -16.45
CA GLY A 17 -25.20 -12.67 -16.12
C GLY A 17 -25.08 -12.44 -14.62
N VAL A 18 -26.13 -12.79 -13.85
CA VAL A 18 -26.14 -12.67 -12.39
C VAL A 18 -25.06 -13.54 -11.75
N THR A 19 -24.89 -14.79 -12.19
CA THR A 19 -23.84 -15.68 -11.66
C THR A 19 -22.44 -15.10 -11.89
N MET A 20 -22.17 -14.57 -13.09
CA MET A 20 -20.90 -13.92 -13.39
C MET A 20 -20.68 -12.65 -12.57
N SER A 21 -21.73 -11.85 -12.34
CA SER A 21 -21.66 -10.69 -11.46
C SER A 21 -21.32 -11.06 -10.02
N VAL A 22 -21.93 -12.11 -9.48
CA VAL A 22 -21.62 -12.61 -8.12
C VAL A 22 -20.17 -13.08 -8.04
N LEU A 23 -19.70 -13.82 -9.03
CA LEU A 23 -18.32 -14.29 -9.09
C LEU A 23 -17.31 -13.13 -9.16
N ASN A 24 -17.63 -12.08 -9.93
CA ASN A 24 -16.80 -10.87 -9.98
C ASN A 24 -16.80 -10.12 -8.64
N LEU A 25 -17.93 -10.02 -7.95
CA LEU A 25 -18.00 -9.40 -6.62
C LEU A 25 -17.19 -10.18 -5.57
N LEU A 26 -17.21 -11.51 -5.62
CA LEU A 26 -16.38 -12.35 -4.75
C LEU A 26 -14.90 -12.09 -5.01
N TRP A 27 -14.48 -12.06 -6.27
CA TRP A 27 -13.09 -11.74 -6.64
C TRP A 27 -12.68 -10.34 -6.21
N LEU A 28 -13.56 -9.34 -6.36
CA LEU A 28 -13.32 -7.99 -5.88
C LEU A 28 -13.12 -7.98 -4.36
N GLY A 29 -13.96 -8.70 -3.61
CA GLY A 29 -13.82 -8.85 -2.16
C GLY A 29 -12.49 -9.47 -1.75
N ILE A 30 -12.06 -10.52 -2.44
CA ILE A 30 -10.75 -11.15 -2.23
C ILE A 30 -9.62 -10.14 -2.51
N ALA A 31 -9.69 -9.40 -3.61
CA ALA A 31 -8.68 -8.40 -3.95
C ALA A 31 -8.57 -7.31 -2.88
N VAL A 32 -9.70 -6.81 -2.37
CA VAL A 32 -9.74 -5.83 -1.28
C VAL A 32 -9.16 -6.41 0.01
N ALA A 33 -9.50 -7.65 0.35
CA ALA A 33 -8.97 -8.32 1.54
C ALA A 33 -7.44 -8.49 1.45
N VAL A 34 -6.91 -8.89 0.29
CA VAL A 34 -5.47 -9.02 0.04
C VAL A 34 -4.78 -7.66 0.13
N LEU A 35 -5.31 -6.63 -0.54
CA LEU A 35 -4.75 -5.27 -0.48
C LEU A 35 -4.75 -4.71 0.94
N GLY A 36 -5.84 -4.90 1.68
CA GLY A 36 -5.94 -4.52 3.08
C GLY A 36 -4.92 -5.27 3.95
N GLY A 37 -4.78 -6.59 3.76
CA GLY A 37 -3.79 -7.40 4.48
C GLY A 37 -2.35 -6.97 4.20
N VAL A 38 -2.03 -6.67 2.94
CA VAL A 38 -0.71 -6.14 2.54
C VAL A 38 -0.48 -4.77 3.19
N LEU A 39 -1.45 -3.87 3.15
CA LEU A 39 -1.34 -2.54 3.75
C LEU A 39 -1.14 -2.61 5.27
N ILE A 40 -1.89 -3.46 5.96
CA ILE A 40 -1.72 -3.69 7.42
C ILE A 40 -0.33 -4.25 7.72
N THR A 41 0.14 -5.20 6.91
CA THR A 41 1.46 -5.79 7.08
C THR A 41 2.55 -4.76 6.84
N LEU A 42 2.45 -3.95 5.79
CA LEU A 42 3.39 -2.87 5.48
C LEU A 42 3.38 -1.76 6.51
N THR A 43 2.24 -1.45 7.13
CA THR A 43 2.18 -0.43 8.20
C THR A 43 2.73 -0.96 9.51
N LYS A 44 2.51 -2.25 9.82
CA LYS A 44 3.00 -2.88 11.05
C LYS A 44 4.49 -3.22 11.01
N PHE A 45 4.97 -3.74 9.89
CA PHE A 45 6.38 -4.09 9.66
C PHE A 45 7.13 -3.02 8.86
N GLY A 46 6.45 -1.92 8.57
CA GLY A 46 7.01 -0.78 7.87
C GLY A 46 8.20 -0.22 8.63
N PRO A 47 9.22 0.26 7.89
CA PRO A 47 10.38 0.81 8.53
C PRO A 47 10.01 2.06 9.32
N ARG A 48 10.45 2.11 10.57
CA ARG A 48 10.28 3.29 11.42
C ARG A 48 11.26 4.36 10.97
N ILE A 49 10.76 5.35 10.24
CA ILE A 49 11.52 6.52 9.83
C ILE A 49 11.30 7.60 10.88
N ALA A 50 12.37 8.06 11.53
CA ALA A 50 12.33 9.17 12.47
C ALA A 50 13.37 10.23 12.10
N LEU A 51 13.04 11.49 12.38
CA LEU A 51 13.86 12.65 12.05
C LEU A 51 14.08 13.43 13.35
N GLU A 52 15.26 13.27 13.93
CA GLU A 52 15.59 13.81 15.25
C GLU A 52 16.46 15.06 15.11
N PRO A 53 16.15 16.17 15.82
CA PRO A 53 17.02 17.33 15.84
C PRO A 53 18.32 17.01 16.59
N VAL A 54 19.46 17.31 15.97
CA VAL A 54 20.79 17.18 16.57
C VAL A 54 21.19 18.55 17.09
N PRO A 55 21.53 18.68 18.39
CA PRO A 55 21.97 19.96 18.94
C PRO A 55 23.29 20.39 18.30
N VAL A 56 23.25 21.46 17.50
CA VAL A 56 24.43 22.03 16.82
C VAL A 56 24.58 23.53 17.08
N GLY A 57 24.55 23.91 18.36
CA GLY A 57 24.83 25.29 18.78
C GLY A 57 23.96 26.36 18.08
N VAL A 58 24.34 27.62 18.26
CA VAL A 58 23.55 28.79 17.84
C VAL A 58 23.60 29.10 16.33
N ARG A 59 24.37 28.34 15.53
CA ARG A 59 24.68 28.67 14.12
C ARG A 59 24.18 27.64 13.10
N GLY A 60 23.34 26.68 13.47
CA GLY A 60 22.75 25.77 12.49
C GLY A 60 21.65 24.88 13.05
N SER A 61 20.94 24.20 12.16
CA SER A 61 20.06 23.08 12.48
C SER A 61 20.57 21.85 11.76
N ARG A 62 20.81 20.75 12.49
CA ARG A 62 21.12 19.44 11.92
C ARG A 62 20.02 18.48 12.31
N PHE A 63 19.61 17.66 11.38
CA PHE A 63 18.63 16.60 11.64
C PHE A 63 19.27 15.25 11.34
N ARG A 64 19.01 14.27 12.20
CA ARG A 64 19.44 12.89 12.04
C ARG A 64 18.25 12.08 11.53
N LEU A 65 18.39 11.56 10.31
CA LEU A 65 17.45 10.59 9.77
C LEU A 65 17.81 9.19 10.28
N THR A 66 16.86 8.53 10.94
CA THR A 66 16.97 7.13 11.36
C THR A 66 15.95 6.28 10.63
N PHE A 67 16.36 5.06 10.28
CA PHE A 67 15.53 4.03 9.66
C PHE A 67 15.62 2.78 10.54
N ASN A 68 14.49 2.36 11.12
CA ASN A 68 14.44 1.29 12.12
C ASN A 68 15.39 1.52 13.30
N GLY A 69 15.49 2.77 13.77
CA GLY A 69 16.36 3.16 14.89
C GLY A 69 17.85 3.15 14.57
N ARG A 70 18.26 2.74 13.36
CA ARG A 70 19.62 2.86 12.89
C ARG A 70 19.76 4.18 12.14
N PRO A 71 20.81 4.98 12.40
CA PRO A 71 21.10 6.10 11.52
C PRO A 71 21.22 5.56 10.10
N VAL A 72 20.59 6.24 9.15
CA VAL A 72 20.95 6.07 7.74
C VAL A 72 22.34 6.70 7.60
N THR A 73 23.39 5.97 8.00
CA THR A 73 24.79 6.44 7.94
C THR A 73 25.10 6.83 6.51
N ALA A 74 25.32 8.10 6.17
CA ALA A 74 26.29 9.09 6.65
C ALA A 74 27.65 8.92 5.94
N ARG A 75 27.81 9.63 4.82
CA ARG A 75 29.14 10.06 4.35
C ARG A 75 29.60 11.16 5.31
N SER A 76 30.27 10.76 6.39
CA SER A 76 31.03 11.66 7.24
C SER A 76 32.03 12.41 6.36
N ALA A 77 31.77 13.69 6.08
CA ALA A 77 32.81 14.57 5.55
C ALA A 77 33.95 14.60 6.59
N PRO A 78 35.22 14.40 6.17
CA PRO A 78 36.31 14.17 7.09
C PRO A 78 36.62 15.42 7.93
N ARG A 79 37.05 15.14 9.16
CA ARG A 79 37.64 16.06 10.15
C ARG A 79 38.41 17.23 9.51
N HIS A 80 37.98 18.46 9.80
CA HIS A 80 38.91 19.60 9.80
C HIS A 80 39.16 20.03 11.25
N ARG A 81 40.14 19.35 11.88
CA ARG A 81 40.79 19.82 13.10
C ARG A 81 42.01 20.62 12.66
N ARG A 82 41.90 21.95 12.61
CA ARG A 82 43.01 22.91 12.67
C ARG A 82 42.56 23.93 13.73
N ARG A 83 43.08 23.87 14.96
CA ARG A 83 44.32 24.55 15.40
C ARG A 83 44.43 25.93 14.79
#